data_AF-K0TMG7-F1
#
_entry.id   AF-K0TMG7-F1
#
_cell.length_a   1.000
_cell.length_b   1.000
_cell.length_c   1.000
_cell.angle_alpha   90.00
_cell.angle_beta   90.00
_cell.angle_gamma   90.00
#
_symmetry.space_group_name_H-M   'P 1'
#
loop_
_entity.id
_entity.type
_entity.pdbx_description
1 polymer ?
#
loop_
_entity_poly.entity_id
_entity_poly.type
_entity_poly.pdbx_seq_one_letter_code
_entity_poly.pdbx_strand_id
1 'polypeptide(L)'
;MSAAVSESLRRRWDSSVSRLVASDRLAGGAPAASSPPAPALSACSARWLGRIASLHSGPGRAYHNLDHVADVLAALDSLLGGPPPVAPGDDDGRAALDLAAFFHDAVYDPRSPTNEGDSAGLFDGFAADLRA
;
A
#
# COMPACT_ATOMS: atom_id res chain seq x y z
N MET A 1 16.62 6.84 2.97
CA MET A 1 16.22 6.13 1.74
C MET A 1 17.01 6.52 0.48
N SER A 2 17.54 5.52 -0.24
CA SER A 2 18.17 5.64 -1.56
C SER A 2 17.14 5.74 -2.70
N ALA A 3 17.51 6.30 -3.85
CA ALA A 3 16.67 6.34 -5.05
C ALA A 3 16.22 4.93 -5.50
N ALA A 4 17.08 3.91 -5.36
CA ALA A 4 16.75 2.54 -5.74
C ALA A 4 15.69 1.89 -4.84
N VAL A 5 15.69 2.21 -3.54
CA VAL A 5 14.67 1.75 -2.58
C VAL A 5 13.34 2.44 -2.88
N SER A 6 13.38 3.75 -3.10
CA SER A 6 12.20 4.56 -3.46
C SER A 6 11.47 3.99 -4.69
N GLU A 7 12.25 3.65 -5.72
CA GLU A 7 11.73 3.10 -6.97
C GLU A 7 11.22 1.66 -6.81
N SER A 8 11.87 0.84 -5.97
CA SER A 8 11.38 -0.52 -5.67
C SER A 8 10.06 -0.51 -4.90
N LEU A 9 9.92 0.38 -3.91
CA LEU A 9 8.67 0.59 -3.17
C LEU A 9 7.55 1.06 -4.11
N ARG A 10 7.84 2.00 -5.01
CA ARG A 10 6.88 2.48 -6.00
C ARG A 10 6.35 1.36 -6.90
N ARG A 11 7.24 0.55 -7.48
CA ARG A 11 6.83 -0.59 -8.31
C ARG A 11 5.96 -1.59 -7.55
N ARG A 12 6.31 -1.86 -6.29
CA ARG A 12 5.58 -2.80 -5.45
C ARG A 12 4.19 -2.28 -5.10
N TRP A 13 4.07 -1.00 -4.79
CA TRP A 13 2.80 -0.30 -4.65
C TRP A 13 1.95 -0.43 -5.93
N ASP A 14 2.48 0.00 -7.08
CA ASP A 14 1.74 0.02 -8.34
C ASP A 14 1.26 -1.38 -8.75
N SER A 15 2.11 -2.40 -8.57
CA SER A 15 1.75 -3.80 -8.84
C SER A 15 0.62 -4.28 -7.93
N SER A 16 0.69 -3.98 -6.63
CA SER A 16 -0.31 -4.41 -5.64
C SER A 16 -1.67 -3.75 -5.88
N VAL A 17 -1.68 -2.44 -6.13
CA VAL A 17 -2.91 -1.70 -6.47
C VAL A 17 -3.51 -2.24 -7.76
N SER A 18 -2.70 -2.41 -8.82
CA SER A 18 -3.18 -2.93 -10.10
C SER A 18 -3.79 -4.32 -9.95
N ARG A 19 -3.18 -5.20 -9.14
CA ARG A 19 -3.68 -6.55 -8.90
C ARG A 19 -5.05 -6.55 -8.24
N LEU A 20 -5.20 -5.80 -7.14
CA LEU A 20 -6.44 -5.82 -6.36
C LEU A 20 -7.57 -5.02 -7.00
N VAL A 21 -7.26 -4.05 -7.86
CA VAL A 21 -8.26 -3.41 -8.74
C VAL A 21 -8.73 -4.40 -9.80
N ALA A 22 -7.80 -5.12 -10.45
CA ALA A 22 -8.14 -6.11 -11.48
C ALA A 22 -8.96 -7.29 -10.92
N SER A 23 -8.78 -7.65 -9.65
CA SER A 23 -9.54 -8.70 -8.97
C SER A 23 -10.79 -8.23 -8.21
N ASP A 24 -11.17 -6.94 -8.36
CA ASP A 24 -12.33 -6.31 -7.71
C ASP A 24 -12.30 -6.30 -6.16
N ARG A 25 -11.20 -6.76 -5.54
CA ARG A 25 -11.05 -6.81 -4.07
C ARG A 25 -10.87 -5.44 -3.43
N LEU A 26 -10.32 -4.46 -4.16
CA LEU A 26 -10.30 -3.06 -3.70
C LEU A 26 -11.58 -2.31 -4.07
N ALA A 27 -12.28 -2.71 -5.12
CA ALA A 27 -13.47 -2.01 -5.61
C ALA A 27 -14.75 -2.38 -4.83
N GLY A 28 -14.79 -3.55 -4.18
CA GLY A 28 -15.89 -3.97 -3.31
C GLY A 28 -17.10 -4.40 -4.15
N GLY A 29 -17.50 -5.66 -4.03
CA GLY A 29 -18.41 -6.37 -4.95
C GLY A 29 -19.87 -5.90 -5.06
N ALA A 30 -20.14 -4.59 -5.19
CA ALA A 30 -21.40 -4.07 -5.69
C ALA A 30 -21.31 -3.92 -7.23
N PRO A 31 -22.30 -4.41 -8.00
CA PRO A 31 -22.24 -4.32 -9.45
C PRO A 31 -22.41 -2.86 -9.91
N ALA A 32 -21.41 -2.40 -10.67
CA ALA A 32 -21.42 -1.30 -11.63
C ALA A 32 -21.60 0.14 -11.09
N ALA A 33 -20.58 0.65 -10.40
CA ALA A 33 -20.02 1.93 -10.83
C ALA A 33 -18.92 1.60 -11.85
N SER A 34 -18.94 2.22 -13.02
CA SER A 34 -17.94 1.98 -14.07
C SER A 34 -16.53 2.14 -13.49
N SER A 35 -15.67 1.13 -13.62
CA SER A 35 -14.27 1.24 -13.16
C SER A 35 -13.67 2.54 -13.69
N PRO A 36 -13.03 3.36 -12.84
CA PRO A 36 -12.47 4.61 -13.30
C PRO A 36 -11.46 4.36 -14.44
N PRO A 37 -11.35 5.30 -15.40
CA PRO A 37 -10.43 5.12 -16.52
C PRO A 37 -9.00 4.97 -16.00
N ALA A 38 -8.21 4.08 -16.62
CA ALA A 38 -6.86 3.73 -16.16
C ALA A 38 -5.94 4.93 -15.80
N PRO A 39 -5.97 6.07 -16.54
CA PRO A 39 -5.22 7.26 -16.15
C PRO A 39 -5.67 7.90 -14.83
N ALA A 40 -6.97 7.90 -14.53
CA ALA A 40 -7.51 8.45 -13.28
C ALA A 40 -7.12 7.57 -12.08
N LEU A 41 -7.21 6.23 -12.25
CA LEU A 41 -6.71 5.27 -11.27
C LEU A 41 -5.22 5.46 -10.97
N SER A 42 -4.40 5.59 -12.02
CA SER A 42 -2.95 5.80 -11.87
C SER A 42 -2.64 7.12 -11.14
N ALA A 43 -3.34 8.21 -11.47
CA ALA A 43 -3.18 9.49 -10.79
C ALA A 43 -3.63 9.43 -9.31
N CYS A 44 -4.74 8.76 -9.03
CA CYS A 44 -5.25 8.54 -7.68
C CYS A 44 -4.26 7.73 -6.84
N SER A 45 -3.81 6.59 -7.37
CA SER A 45 -2.79 5.72 -6.78
C SER A 45 -1.50 6.48 -6.46
N ALA A 46 -0.98 7.25 -7.42
CA ALA A 46 0.24 8.03 -7.23
C ALA A 46 0.11 9.12 -6.16
N ARG A 47 -1.04 9.80 -6.09
CA ARG A 47 -1.34 10.78 -5.03
C ARG A 47 -1.31 10.14 -3.65
N TRP A 48 -1.93 8.97 -3.50
CA TRP A 48 -1.96 8.23 -2.24
C TRP A 48 -0.58 7.70 -1.83
N LEU A 49 0.21 7.17 -2.77
CA LEU A 49 1.60 6.80 -2.49
C LEU A 49 2.40 8.01 -1.99
N GLY A 50 2.25 9.18 -2.63
CA GLY A 50 2.89 10.42 -2.18
C GLY A 50 2.49 10.83 -0.76
N ARG A 51 1.20 10.69 -0.42
CA ARG A 51 0.69 10.95 0.94
C ARG A 51 1.30 9.99 1.96
N ILE A 52 1.32 8.69 1.68
CA ILE A 52 1.89 7.68 2.58
C ILE A 52 3.40 7.90 2.77
N ALA A 53 4.12 8.19 1.69
CA ALA A 53 5.54 8.54 1.76
C ALA A 53 5.80 9.78 2.65
N SER A 54 4.95 10.80 2.54
CA SER A 54 5.05 12.00 3.37
C SER A 54 4.79 11.70 4.84
N LEU A 55 3.82 10.84 5.16
CA LEU A 55 3.49 10.47 6.55
C LEU A 55 4.65 9.73 7.23
N HIS A 56 5.30 8.82 6.49
CA HIS A 56 6.50 8.10 6.95
C HIS A 56 7.77 8.98 7.01
N SER A 57 7.73 10.19 6.45
CA SER A 57 8.84 11.16 6.46
C SER A 57 8.64 12.27 7.50
N GLY A 58 7.61 12.17 8.35
CA GLY A 58 7.30 13.17 9.38
C GLY A 58 8.32 13.29 10.51
N PRO A 59 8.22 14.32 11.35
CA PRO A 59 9.07 14.49 12.53
C PRO A 59 8.98 13.28 13.48
N GLY A 60 10.10 12.85 14.06
CA GLY A 60 10.14 11.73 15.00
C GLY A 60 10.15 10.33 14.38
N ARG A 61 10.15 10.22 13.06
CA ARG A 61 10.15 8.96 12.29
C ARG A 61 11.55 8.35 12.12
N ALA A 62 12.28 8.16 13.22
CA ALA A 62 13.62 7.59 13.17
C ALA A 62 13.62 6.12 12.73
N TYR A 63 12.64 5.34 13.22
CA TYR A 63 12.46 3.92 12.87
C TYR A 63 11.24 3.69 11.98
N HIS A 64 10.06 4.20 12.36
CA HIS A 64 8.80 4.01 11.61
C HIS A 64 8.72 4.85 10.32
N ASN A 65 9.66 4.67 9.40
CA ASN A 65 9.80 5.38 8.14
C ASN A 65 9.77 4.42 6.94
N LEU A 66 10.03 4.94 5.73
CA LEU A 66 10.01 4.13 4.50
C LEU A 66 11.10 3.05 4.43
N ASP A 67 12.23 3.23 5.12
CA ASP A 67 13.25 2.18 5.21
C ASP A 67 12.70 1.00 6.05
N HIS A 68 11.97 1.25 7.14
CA HIS A 68 11.23 0.21 7.88
C HIS A 68 10.14 -0.47 7.04
N VAL A 69 9.38 0.28 6.24
CA VAL A 69 8.40 -0.33 5.32
C VAL A 69 9.10 -1.30 4.34
N ALA A 70 10.28 -0.93 3.84
CA ALA A 70 11.06 -1.83 2.98
C ALA A 70 11.51 -3.10 3.72
N ASP A 71 11.93 -2.97 4.99
CA ASP A 71 12.29 -4.12 5.83
C ASP A 71 11.11 -5.06 6.08
N VAL A 72 9.92 -4.52 6.36
CA VAL A 72 8.68 -5.32 6.53
C VAL A 72 8.33 -6.06 5.25
N LEU A 73 8.40 -5.40 4.09
CA LEU A 73 8.13 -6.02 2.79
C LEU A 73 9.13 -7.14 2.46
N ALA A 74 10.41 -6.99 2.83
CA ALA A 74 11.41 -8.03 2.67
C ALA A 74 11.20 -9.21 3.64
N ALA A 75 10.72 -8.94 4.86
CA ALA A 75 10.33 -9.98 5.81
C ALA A 75 9.12 -10.78 5.29
N LEU A 76 8.11 -10.10 4.72
CA LEU A 76 6.99 -10.76 4.05
C LEU A 76 7.46 -11.65 2.89
N ASP A 77 8.41 -11.17 2.07
CA ASP A 77 9.02 -12.00 1.02
C ASP A 77 9.63 -13.27 1.60
N SER A 78 10.39 -13.14 2.67
CA SER A 78 11.05 -14.28 3.33
C SER A 78 10.03 -15.30 3.87
N LEU A 79 8.96 -14.82 4.52
CA LEU A 79 7.90 -15.65 5.09
C LEU A 79 7.06 -16.38 4.02
N LEU A 80 6.87 -15.75 2.87
CA LEU A 80 6.09 -16.29 1.75
C LEU A 80 6.92 -17.15 0.80
N GLY A 81 8.17 -17.47 1.15
CA GLY A 81 9.04 -18.34 0.35
C GLY A 81 9.75 -17.63 -0.81
N GLY A 82 9.84 -16.31 -0.78
CA GLY A 82 10.55 -15.47 -1.73
C GLY A 82 9.72 -14.30 -2.26
N PRO A 83 10.32 -13.44 -3.11
CA PRO A 83 9.58 -12.45 -3.87
C PRO A 83 8.54 -13.14 -4.78
N PRO A 84 7.48 -12.43 -5.19
CA PRO A 84 6.39 -13.04 -5.94
C PRO A 84 6.93 -13.72 -7.20
N PRO A 85 6.51 -14.97 -7.48
CA PRO A 85 6.85 -15.63 -8.74
C PRO A 85 6.23 -14.87 -9.92
N VAL A 86 6.84 -15.00 -11.10
CA VAL A 86 6.31 -14.40 -12.35
C VAL A 86 5.01 -15.10 -12.81
N ALA A 87 4.63 -16.21 -12.18
CA ALA A 87 3.45 -17.02 -12.49
C ALA A 87 2.31 -16.76 -11.48
N PRO A 88 1.03 -16.93 -11.90
CA PRO A 88 -0.10 -16.56 -11.05
C PRO A 88 -0.28 -17.56 -9.89
N GLY A 89 -0.01 -17.10 -8.66
CA GLY A 89 -0.37 -17.76 -7.40
C GLY A 89 -1.56 -17.05 -6.74
N ASP A 90 -1.71 -17.18 -5.40
CA ASP A 90 -2.61 -16.31 -4.61
C ASP A 90 -2.03 -14.89 -4.51
N ASP A 91 -1.93 -14.21 -5.66
CA ASP A 91 -1.29 -12.90 -5.78
C ASP A 91 -2.13 -11.81 -5.08
N ASP A 92 -3.42 -12.07 -4.86
CA ASP A 92 -4.33 -11.15 -4.18
C ASP A 92 -3.99 -11.05 -2.69
N GLY A 93 -3.79 -12.19 -2.01
CA GLY A 93 -3.39 -12.21 -0.60
C GLY A 93 -2.07 -11.46 -0.40
N ARG A 94 -1.11 -11.66 -1.30
CA ARG A 94 0.17 -10.96 -1.27
C ARG A 94 0.05 -9.46 -1.52
N ALA A 95 -0.71 -9.06 -2.54
CA ALA A 95 -0.96 -7.65 -2.83
C ALA A 95 -1.66 -6.94 -1.65
N ALA A 96 -2.56 -7.64 -0.95
CA ALA A 96 -3.20 -7.13 0.26
C ALA A 96 -2.19 -6.96 1.41
N LEU A 97 -1.29 -7.93 1.63
CA LEU A 97 -0.23 -7.82 2.64
C LEU A 97 0.76 -6.70 2.32
N ASP A 98 1.11 -6.51 1.04
CA ASP A 98 1.98 -5.42 0.62
C ASP A 98 1.34 -4.06 0.93
N LEU A 99 0.07 -3.85 0.59
CA LEU A 99 -0.64 -2.63 0.97
C LEU A 99 -0.75 -2.48 2.49
N ALA A 100 -1.06 -3.56 3.22
CA ALA A 100 -1.08 -3.51 4.68
C ALA A 100 0.27 -3.04 5.25
N ALA A 101 1.40 -3.48 4.69
CA ALA A 101 2.72 -3.01 5.11
C ALA A 101 2.95 -1.52 4.84
N PHE A 102 2.45 -0.95 3.74
CA PHE A 102 2.53 0.49 3.51
C PHE A 102 1.71 1.30 4.52
N PHE A 103 0.53 0.80 4.90
CA PHE A 103 -0.41 1.52 5.76
C PHE A 103 -0.18 1.28 7.25
N HIS A 104 0.34 0.13 7.72
CA HIS A 104 0.26 -0.31 9.13
C HIS A 104 0.67 0.73 10.18
N ASP A 105 1.73 1.50 9.90
CA ASP A 105 2.27 2.56 10.77
C ASP A 105 2.20 3.94 10.10
N ALA A 106 1.34 4.15 9.09
CA ALA A 106 1.24 5.43 8.39
C ALA A 106 0.80 6.56 9.34
N VAL A 107 -0.03 6.29 10.34
CA VAL A 107 -0.28 7.18 11.48
C VAL A 107 0.64 6.80 12.63
N TYR A 108 1.35 7.79 13.19
CA TYR A 108 2.26 7.58 14.31
C TYR A 108 2.22 8.75 15.27
N ASP A 109 1.64 8.50 16.43
CA ASP A 109 1.83 9.29 17.64
C ASP A 109 2.29 8.33 18.77
N PRO A 110 3.50 8.50 19.32
CA PRO A 110 4.01 7.66 20.42
C PRO A 110 3.13 7.62 21.66
N ARG A 111 2.19 8.58 21.81
CA ARG A 111 1.28 8.67 22.95
C ARG A 111 -0.12 8.13 22.63
N SER A 112 -0.40 7.80 21.37
CA SER A 112 -1.72 7.34 20.96
C SER A 112 -1.80 5.81 20.95
N PRO A 113 -2.86 5.23 21.54
CA PRO A 113 -3.15 3.80 21.41
C PRO A 113 -3.91 3.46 20.11
N THR A 114 -4.28 4.45 19.29
CA THR A 114 -5.15 4.24 18.12
C THR A 114 -4.41 4.19 16.78
N ASN A 115 -3.07 4.30 16.77
CA ASN A 115 -2.27 4.42 15.54
C ASN A 115 -2.61 3.35 14.48
N GLU A 116 -2.78 2.09 14.89
CA GLU A 116 -3.12 1.00 13.97
C GLU A 116 -4.52 1.19 13.36
N GLY A 117 -5.50 1.56 14.18
CA GLY A 117 -6.87 1.82 13.72
C GLY A 117 -6.96 3.05 12.81
N ASP A 118 -6.25 4.12 13.16
CA ASP A 118 -6.21 5.34 12.35
C ASP A 118 -5.51 5.10 11.01
N SER A 119 -4.46 4.26 11.02
CA SER A 119 -3.77 3.80 9.82
C SER A 119 -4.66 2.94 8.93
N ALA A 120 -5.48 2.05 9.50
CA ALA A 120 -6.49 1.32 8.75
C ALA A 120 -7.56 2.26 8.16
N GLY A 121 -7.97 3.30 8.90
CA GLY A 121 -8.87 4.34 8.38
C GLY A 121 -8.31 5.11 7.19
N LEU A 122 -6.98 5.29 7.10
CA LEU A 122 -6.35 5.84 5.88
C LEU A 122 -6.50 4.90 4.68
N PHE A 123 -6.42 3.58 4.90
CA PHE A 123 -6.66 2.59 3.84
C PHE A 123 -8.11 2.63 3.35
N ASP A 124 -9.09 2.78 4.26
CA ASP A 124 -10.49 2.92 3.87
C ASP A 124 -10.71 4.16 2.97
N GLY A 125 -10.09 5.29 3.33
CA GLY A 125 -10.10 6.50 2.49
C GLY A 125 -9.47 6.28 1.12
N PHE A 126 -8.35 5.56 1.06
CA PHE A 126 -7.70 5.18 -0.20
C PHE A 126 -8.61 4.31 -1.08
N ALA A 127 -9.21 3.27 -0.49
CA ALA A 127 -10.11 2.37 -1.21
C ALA A 127 -11.36 3.09 -1.71
N ALA A 128 -11.92 4.03 -0.94
CA ALA A 128 -13.04 4.86 -1.36
C ALA A 128 -12.66 5.78 -2.53
N ASP A 129 -11.50 6.44 -2.46
CA ASP A 129 -10.97 7.32 -3.52
C ASP A 129 -10.67 6.57 -4.83
N LEU A 130 -10.33 5.28 -4.77
CA LEU A 130 -10.13 4.44 -5.96
C LEU A 130 -11.45 4.04 -6.64
N ARG A 131 -12.58 4.09 -5.92
CA ARG A 131 -13.92 3.74 -6.42
C ARG A 131 -14.68 4.94 -6.99
N ALA A 132 -14.27 6.15 -6.66
CA ALA A 132 -14.87 7.42 -7.09
C ALA A 132 -14.46 7.80 -8.53
#